data_AF-X1CPQ5-F1
#
_entry.id   AF-X1CPQ5-F1
#
_cell.length_a   1.000
_cell.length_b   1.000
_cell.length_c   1.000
_cell.angle_alpha   90.00
_cell.angle_beta   90.00
_cell.angle_gamma   90.00
#
_symmetry.space_group_name_H-M   'P 1'
#
loop_
_entity.id
_entity.type
_entity.pdbx_description
1 polymer ?
#
loop_
_entity_poly.entity_id
_entity_poly.type
_entity_poly.pdbx_seq_one_letter_code
_entity_poly.pdbx_strand_id
1 'polypeptide(L)'
;MPGQIGWLPDRKSLNGVIVIDGSLGPPCGVLSEPIRFTMKEGKIVEIKGGTQAREFELWLNKLNHPKMRKVAHATYGFLPGAKLSGMIAEDERIWGCTVWGFGSTSKESAPSHTDGICLDTSIWLDGKQLTDKGKVVDAKLIKLTKKLG
;
A
#
# COMPACT_ATOMS: atom_id res chain seq x y z
N MET A 1 -15.28 -3.90 -6.06
CA MET A 1 -14.95 -5.33 -5.98
C MET A 1 -14.64 -5.65 -4.51
N PRO A 2 -15.14 -6.75 -3.94
CA PRO A 2 -14.80 -7.15 -2.56
C PRO A 2 -13.34 -7.60 -2.46
N GLY A 3 -12.89 -7.96 -1.25
CA GLY A 3 -11.53 -8.46 -1.02
C GLY A 3 -10.53 -7.38 -0.60
N GLN A 4 -11.02 -6.24 -0.11
CA GLN A 4 -10.19 -5.20 0.49
C GLN A 4 -10.89 -4.57 1.69
N ILE A 5 -10.10 -4.19 2.69
CA ILE A 5 -10.55 -3.45 3.87
C ILE A 5 -9.60 -2.28 4.04
N GLY A 6 -10.11 -1.05 4.10
CA GLY A 6 -9.27 0.15 4.13
C GLY A 6 -9.73 1.17 5.16
N TRP A 7 -8.78 1.96 5.66
CA TRP A 7 -9.01 3.08 6.57
C TRP A 7 -7.96 4.17 6.34
N LEU A 8 -8.18 5.36 6.89
CA LEU A 8 -7.15 6.39 7.00
C LEU A 8 -6.58 6.33 8.42
N PRO A 9 -5.32 5.88 8.61
CA PRO A 9 -4.69 5.89 9.92
C PRO A 9 -4.49 7.32 10.42
N ASP A 10 -4.34 7.50 11.73
CA ASP A 10 -3.87 8.79 12.26
C ASP A 10 -2.47 9.08 11.72
N ARG A 11 -2.37 10.09 10.86
CA ARG A 11 -1.10 10.44 10.22
C ARG A 11 -0.01 10.74 11.23
N LYS A 12 -0.33 11.34 12.38
CA LYS A 12 0.70 11.71 13.38
C LYS A 12 1.42 10.50 13.96
N SER A 13 0.78 9.34 14.00
CA SER A 13 1.40 8.10 14.50
C SER A 13 2.16 7.31 13.42
N LEU A 14 1.96 7.62 12.13
CA LEU A 14 2.60 6.91 11.02
C LEU A 14 4.07 7.29 10.84
N ASN A 15 4.96 6.42 11.30
CA ASN A 15 6.42 6.56 11.20
C ASN A 15 7.06 5.23 10.81
N GLY A 16 8.20 5.27 10.13
CA GLY A 16 8.96 4.07 9.75
C GLY A 16 9.29 4.03 8.26
N VAL A 17 9.34 2.83 7.68
CA VAL A 17 9.63 2.63 6.26
C VAL A 17 8.55 1.76 5.63
N ILE A 18 7.93 2.26 4.56
CA ILE A 18 7.03 1.47 3.71
C ILE A 18 7.87 0.97 2.53
N VAL A 19 7.80 -0.33 2.24
CA VAL A 19 8.51 -0.95 1.11
C VAL A 19 7.46 -1.42 0.10
N ILE A 20 7.42 -0.76 -1.05
CA ILE A 20 6.54 -1.12 -2.17
C ILE A 20 7.31 -2.08 -3.07
N ASP A 21 6.80 -3.30 -3.26
CA ASP A 21 7.45 -4.39 -4.00
C ASP A 21 6.51 -5.12 -4.97
N GLY A 22 5.25 -4.69 -5.10
CA GLY A 22 4.31 -5.14 -6.12
C GLY A 22 4.21 -4.17 -7.30
N SER A 23 3.28 -3.22 -7.19
CA SER A 23 3.06 -2.15 -8.17
C SER A 23 2.89 -0.80 -7.47
N LEU A 24 3.15 0.28 -8.20
CA LEU A 24 2.96 1.65 -7.76
C LEU A 24 2.27 2.44 -8.88
N GLY A 25 0.98 2.71 -8.70
CA GLY A 25 0.14 3.21 -9.78
C GLY A 25 -0.69 4.43 -9.39
N PRO A 26 -0.62 5.54 -10.15
CA PRO A 26 0.45 5.99 -11.07
C PRO A 26 1.74 6.42 -10.34
N PRO A 27 2.90 6.58 -11.02
CA PRO A 27 3.10 6.45 -12.47
C PRO A 27 3.73 5.13 -12.92
N CYS A 28 4.30 4.33 -12.00
CA CYS A 28 5.30 3.31 -12.35
C CYS A 28 4.72 1.99 -12.88
N GLY A 29 3.51 1.60 -12.48
CA GLY A 29 2.97 0.25 -12.77
C GLY A 29 3.66 -0.83 -11.94
N VAL A 30 3.86 -2.03 -12.51
CA VAL A 30 4.56 -3.14 -11.84
C VAL A 30 6.02 -2.77 -11.60
N LEU A 31 6.50 -3.01 -10.38
CA LEU A 31 7.88 -2.69 -10.00
C LEU A 31 8.84 -3.80 -10.41
N SER A 32 9.97 -3.40 -10.99
CA SER A 32 11.11 -4.28 -11.29
C SER A 32 12.03 -4.48 -10.09
N GLU A 33 12.00 -3.53 -9.14
CA GLU A 33 12.72 -3.56 -7.88
C GLU A 33 11.93 -2.79 -6.79
N PRO A 34 12.10 -3.12 -5.51
CA PRO A 34 11.36 -2.45 -4.45
C PRO A 34 11.71 -0.96 -4.29
N ILE A 35 10.70 -0.15 -3.97
CA ILE A 35 10.86 1.27 -3.61
C ILE A 35 10.61 1.43 -2.11
N ARG A 36 11.51 2.13 -1.41
CA ARG A 36 11.44 2.39 0.03
C ARG A 36 11.04 3.84 0.29
N PHE A 37 9.94 4.03 1.01
CA PHE A 37 9.48 5.34 1.47
C PHE A 37 9.75 5.48 2.97
N THR A 38 10.61 6.42 3.34
CA THR A 38 10.77 6.80 4.75
C THR A 38 9.63 7.72 5.14
N MET A 39 8.90 7.35 6.18
CA MET A 39 7.70 8.02 6.66
C MET A 39 7.96 8.74 7.97
N LYS A 40 7.53 10.00 8.04
CA LYS A 40 7.45 10.78 9.28
C LYS A 40 6.11 11.47 9.37
N GLU A 41 5.37 11.20 10.45
CA GLU A 41 4.02 11.75 10.69
C GLU A 41 3.11 11.67 9.45
N GLY A 42 3.12 10.50 8.80
CA GLY A 42 2.26 10.21 7.64
C GLY A 42 2.65 10.94 6.36
N LYS A 43 3.87 11.48 6.30
CA LYS A 43 4.46 12.11 5.10
C LYS A 43 5.70 11.36 4.64
N ILE A 44 5.82 11.16 3.32
CA ILE A 44 7.04 10.67 2.68
C ILE A 44 8.12 11.76 2.79
N VAL A 45 9.19 11.48 3.54
CA VAL A 45 10.35 12.39 3.70
C VAL A 45 11.55 11.96 2.88
N GLU A 46 11.62 10.71 2.45
CA GLU A 46 12.70 10.17 1.62
C GLU A 46 12.16 9.04 0.74
N ILE A 47 12.68 8.93 -0.49
CA ILE A 47 12.36 7.88 -1.45
C ILE A 47 13.67 7.24 -1.89
N LYS A 48 13.81 5.91 -1.77
CA LYS A 48 14.98 5.14 -2.24
C LYS A 48 14.57 3.97 -3.12
N GLY A 49 15.41 3.66 -4.09
CA GLY A 49 15.26 2.58 -5.07
C GLY A 49 16.00 2.97 -6.35
N GLY A 50 15.86 2.19 -7.42
CA GLY A 50 16.42 2.54 -8.72
C GLY A 50 15.48 3.39 -9.58
N THR A 51 15.33 3.00 -10.85
CA THR A 51 14.76 3.88 -11.89
C THR A 51 13.32 4.29 -11.60
N GLN A 52 12.47 3.36 -11.16
CA GLN A 52 11.07 3.64 -10.85
C GLN A 52 10.91 4.52 -9.59
N ALA A 53 11.85 4.46 -8.63
CA ALA A 53 11.86 5.38 -7.49
C ALA A 53 12.11 6.83 -7.93
N ARG A 54 13.06 7.03 -8.85
CA ARG A 54 13.33 8.35 -9.45
C ARG A 54 12.17 8.86 -10.29
N GLU A 55 11.51 7.99 -11.06
CA GLU A 55 10.31 8.34 -11.82
C GLU A 55 9.20 8.85 -10.89
N PHE A 56 8.92 8.12 -9.81
CA PHE A 56 7.92 8.52 -8.82
C PHE A 56 8.25 9.87 -8.17
N GLU A 57 9.51 10.08 -7.80
CA GLU A 57 9.95 11.37 -7.23
C GLU A 57 9.81 12.53 -8.21
N LEU A 58 10.17 12.35 -9.48
CA LEU A 58 9.97 13.35 -10.53
C LEU A 58 8.48 13.67 -10.74
N TRP A 59 7.63 12.65 -10.71
CA TRP A 59 6.18 12.81 -10.82
C TRP A 59 5.61 13.62 -9.64
N LEU A 60 5.98 13.29 -8.40
CA LEU A 60 5.59 14.06 -7.21
C LEU A 60 6.05 15.52 -7.29
N ASN A 61 7.27 15.76 -7.75
CA ASN A 61 7.85 17.10 -7.88
C ASN A 61 7.15 17.90 -8.99
N LYS A 62 6.77 17.26 -10.10
CA LYS A 62 5.99 17.89 -11.18
C LYS A 62 4.61 18.33 -10.71
N LEU A 63 3.93 17.52 -9.89
CA LEU A 63 2.63 17.88 -9.31
C LEU A 63 2.75 19.02 -8.29
N ASN A 64 3.94 19.22 -7.71
CA ASN A 64 4.29 20.31 -6.80
C ASN A 64 3.23 20.62 -5.74
N HIS A 65 2.70 19.58 -5.09
CA HIS A 65 1.60 19.74 -4.14
C HIS A 65 1.89 19.01 -2.83
N PRO A 66 1.81 19.69 -1.67
CA PRO A 66 2.30 19.16 -0.39
C PRO A 66 1.55 17.92 0.08
N LYS A 67 0.30 17.73 -0.38
CA LYS A 67 -0.50 16.54 -0.03
C LYS A 67 -0.14 15.30 -0.83
N MET A 68 0.54 15.42 -1.97
CA MET A 68 0.92 14.24 -2.78
C MET A 68 1.87 13.29 -2.04
N ARG A 69 2.59 13.79 -1.02
CA ARG A 69 3.46 12.99 -0.15
C ARG A 69 2.77 12.52 1.14
N LYS A 70 1.47 12.78 1.34
CA LYS A 70 0.73 12.40 2.55
C LYS A 70 -0.07 11.13 2.32
N VAL A 71 -0.12 10.27 3.33
CA VAL A 71 -0.92 9.03 3.31
C VAL A 71 -2.41 9.37 3.17
N ALA A 72 -3.06 8.74 2.20
CA ALA A 72 -4.47 8.88 1.86
C ALA A 72 -5.32 7.76 2.49
N HIS A 73 -4.79 6.53 2.49
CA HIS A 73 -5.39 5.37 3.13
C HIS A 73 -4.35 4.26 3.30
N ALA A 74 -4.68 3.27 4.12
CA ALA A 74 -4.01 1.98 4.20
C ALA A 74 -5.07 0.88 4.06
N THR A 75 -4.76 -0.18 3.30
CA THR A 75 -5.69 -1.31 3.13
C THR A 75 -5.02 -2.67 3.25
N TYR A 76 -5.84 -3.70 3.46
CA TYR A 76 -5.47 -5.11 3.35
C TYR A 76 -6.12 -5.74 2.12
N GLY A 77 -5.37 -6.54 1.35
CA GLY A 77 -5.86 -7.31 0.21
C GLY A 77 -6.09 -8.80 0.54
N PHE A 78 -7.27 -9.31 0.18
CA PHE A 78 -7.70 -10.69 0.44
C PHE A 78 -8.70 -11.20 -0.61
N LEU A 79 -8.45 -10.97 -1.89
CA LEU A 79 -9.22 -11.57 -2.98
C LEU A 79 -8.54 -12.87 -3.48
N PRO A 80 -9.18 -14.04 -3.36
CA PRO A 80 -8.65 -15.28 -3.91
C PRO A 80 -8.43 -15.17 -5.42
N GLY A 81 -7.24 -15.55 -5.88
CA GLY A 81 -6.90 -15.60 -7.31
C GLY A 81 -6.46 -14.27 -7.93
N ALA A 82 -6.48 -13.15 -7.19
CA ALA A 82 -5.94 -11.88 -7.64
C ALA A 82 -4.43 -11.99 -7.91
N LYS A 83 -3.97 -11.40 -9.02
CA LYS A 83 -2.58 -11.47 -9.47
C LYS A 83 -2.01 -10.09 -9.74
N LEU A 84 -0.71 -9.96 -9.50
CA LEU A 84 0.04 -8.77 -9.88
C LEU A 84 0.09 -8.65 -11.40
N SER A 85 -0.52 -7.59 -11.93
CA SER A 85 -0.61 -7.34 -13.37
C SER A 85 -0.33 -5.88 -13.75
N GLY A 86 -0.27 -4.97 -12.77
CA GLY A 86 -0.21 -3.53 -13.00
C GLY A 86 -1.60 -2.90 -13.13
N MET A 87 -2.67 -3.71 -13.16
CA MET A 87 -4.02 -3.23 -13.02
C MET A 87 -4.28 -2.95 -11.54
N ILE A 88 -4.11 -1.69 -11.13
CA ILE A 88 -4.11 -1.29 -9.72
C ILE A 88 -5.34 -1.78 -8.93
N ALA A 89 -6.51 -1.86 -9.58
CA ALA A 89 -7.74 -2.36 -8.98
C ALA A 89 -7.69 -3.87 -8.66
N GLU A 90 -6.92 -4.68 -9.39
CA GLU A 90 -6.69 -6.07 -8.97
C GLU A 90 -5.52 -6.16 -8.00
N ASP A 91 -4.45 -5.41 -8.26
CA ASP A 91 -3.23 -5.48 -7.45
C ASP A 91 -3.49 -5.10 -5.97
N GLU A 92 -4.38 -4.14 -5.71
CA GLU A 92 -4.79 -3.74 -4.35
C GLU A 92 -5.54 -4.83 -3.55
N ARG A 93 -5.89 -5.93 -4.21
CA ARG A 93 -6.67 -7.05 -3.67
C ARG A 93 -5.89 -8.34 -3.60
N ILE A 94 -4.61 -8.35 -3.98
CA ILE A 94 -3.75 -9.53 -3.90
C ILE A 94 -3.79 -10.08 -2.48
N TRP A 95 -3.98 -11.40 -2.38
CA TRP A 95 -4.10 -12.06 -1.10
C TRP A 95 -2.85 -11.87 -0.25
N GLY A 96 -3.01 -11.28 0.94
CA GLY A 96 -1.91 -11.05 1.87
C GLY A 96 -1.10 -9.79 1.59
N CYS A 97 -1.52 -8.95 0.63
CA CYS A 97 -0.87 -7.65 0.40
C CYS A 97 -1.41 -6.58 1.37
N THR A 98 -0.63 -5.52 1.54
CA THR A 98 -1.10 -4.24 2.05
C THR A 98 -0.94 -3.16 1.01
N VAL A 99 -1.79 -2.14 1.07
CA VAL A 99 -1.75 -1.01 0.14
C VAL A 99 -1.60 0.27 0.93
N TRP A 100 -0.77 1.16 0.41
CA TRP A 100 -0.60 2.50 0.94
C TRP A 100 -0.91 3.51 -0.15
N GLY A 101 -2.04 4.19 0.02
CA GLY A 101 -2.45 5.28 -0.84
C GLY A 101 -1.81 6.60 -0.43
N PHE A 102 -1.51 7.46 -1.39
CA PHE A 102 -0.98 8.81 -1.16
C PHE A 102 -1.69 9.86 -2.03
N GLY A 103 -1.73 11.10 -1.55
CA GLY A 103 -2.32 12.22 -2.28
C GLY A 103 -3.78 12.48 -1.93
N SER A 104 -4.63 12.56 -2.96
CA SER A 104 -6.02 12.98 -2.83
C SER A 104 -6.84 11.99 -2.01
N THR A 105 -7.78 12.51 -1.22
CA THR A 105 -8.79 11.74 -0.47
C THR A 105 -10.17 12.36 -0.67
N SER A 106 -11.23 11.70 -0.19
CA SER A 106 -12.59 12.26 -0.21
C SER A 106 -12.75 13.57 0.59
N LYS A 107 -11.87 13.83 1.57
CA LYS A 107 -11.92 15.03 2.43
C LYS A 107 -10.86 16.08 2.06
N GLU A 108 -9.76 15.65 1.47
CA GLU A 108 -8.62 16.51 1.14
C GLU A 108 -8.24 16.30 -0.32
N SER A 109 -8.60 17.27 -1.16
CA SER A 109 -8.20 17.26 -2.57
C SER A 109 -6.69 17.49 -2.73
N ALA A 110 -6.12 16.77 -3.69
CA ALA A 110 -4.78 16.95 -4.26
C ALA A 110 -4.85 16.67 -5.78
N PRO A 111 -3.84 17.09 -6.56
CA PRO A 111 -3.86 16.92 -8.02
C PRO A 111 -3.95 15.47 -8.52
N SER A 112 -3.59 14.49 -7.68
CA SER A 112 -3.67 13.08 -8.04
C SER A 112 -3.77 12.17 -6.80
N HIS A 113 -3.89 10.88 -7.05
CA HIS A 113 -3.90 9.79 -6.09
C HIS A 113 -2.99 8.67 -6.63
N THR A 114 -2.28 7.97 -5.74
CA THR A 114 -1.42 6.84 -6.11
C THR A 114 -1.47 5.78 -5.04
N ASP A 115 -1.48 4.52 -5.46
CA ASP A 115 -1.50 3.36 -4.57
C ASP A 115 -0.23 2.54 -4.77
N GLY A 116 0.46 2.26 -3.66
CA GLY A 116 1.61 1.37 -3.61
C GLY A 116 1.26 0.05 -2.95
N ILE A 117 1.58 -1.06 -3.63
CA ILE A 117 1.29 -2.43 -3.19
C ILE A 117 2.52 -3.03 -2.52
N CYS A 118 2.35 -3.45 -1.27
CA CYS A 118 3.31 -4.25 -0.52
C CYS A 118 2.83 -5.70 -0.50
N LEU A 119 3.55 -6.60 -1.15
CA LEU A 119 3.26 -8.03 -1.18
C LEU A 119 3.65 -8.69 0.15
N ASP A 120 3.16 -9.92 0.35
CA ASP A 120 3.54 -10.81 1.46
C ASP A 120 3.68 -10.13 2.83
N THR A 121 2.74 -9.25 3.18
CA THR A 121 2.90 -8.43 4.37
C THR A 121 2.62 -9.25 5.63
N SER A 122 3.46 -9.07 6.66
CA SER A 122 3.19 -9.56 8.00
C SER A 122 2.51 -8.45 8.81
N ILE A 123 1.36 -8.75 9.40
CA ILE A 123 0.47 -7.77 10.04
C ILE A 123 0.29 -8.13 11.50
N TRP A 124 0.44 -7.14 12.39
CA TRP A 124 0.11 -7.24 13.80
C TRP A 124 -0.96 -6.22 14.16
N LEU A 125 -1.90 -6.64 15.00
CA LEU A 125 -2.88 -5.78 15.64
C LEU A 125 -2.74 -5.95 17.15
N ASP A 126 -2.41 -4.88 17.87
CA ASP A 126 -2.22 -4.87 19.33
C ASP A 126 -1.26 -5.98 19.81
N GLY A 127 -0.15 -6.18 19.10
CA GLY A 127 0.86 -7.21 19.40
C GLY A 127 0.49 -8.63 18.95
N LYS A 128 -0.74 -8.85 18.46
CA LYS A 128 -1.19 -10.14 17.92
C LYS A 128 -0.97 -10.21 16.41
N GLN A 129 -0.20 -11.20 15.97
CA GLN A 129 0.02 -11.43 14.54
C GLN A 129 -1.24 -11.97 13.86
N LEU A 130 -1.64 -11.34 12.75
CA LEU A 130 -2.76 -11.74 11.91
C LEU A 130 -2.27 -12.45 10.65
N THR A 131 -1.19 -11.95 10.05
CA THR A 131 -0.52 -12.55 8.90
C THR A 131 0.99 -12.69 9.12
N ASP A 132 1.57 -13.75 8.56
CA ASP A 132 3.01 -13.97 8.44
C ASP A 132 3.34 -14.19 6.97
N LYS A 133 4.12 -13.28 6.39
CA LYS A 133 4.52 -13.29 4.97
C LYS A 133 3.32 -13.52 4.03
N GLY A 134 2.27 -12.70 4.17
CA GLY A 134 1.04 -12.78 3.38
C GLY A 134 0.10 -13.94 3.74
N LYS A 135 0.52 -14.88 4.60
CA LYS A 135 -0.32 -16.01 5.03
C LYS A 135 -1.08 -15.67 6.30
N VAL A 136 -2.37 -15.96 6.33
CA VAL A 136 -3.20 -15.78 7.54
C VAL A 136 -2.78 -16.81 8.60
N VAL A 137 -2.37 -16.33 9.78
CA VAL A 137 -1.92 -17.18 10.91
C VAL A 137 -2.88 -17.15 12.10
N ASP A 138 -3.77 -16.17 12.18
CA ASP A 138 -4.78 -16.13 13.25
C ASP A 138 -5.79 -17.28 13.11
N ALA A 139 -5.98 -18.04 14.20
CA ALA A 139 -6.82 -19.24 14.20
C ALA A 139 -8.30 -18.96 13.88
N LYS A 140 -8.84 -17.78 14.21
CA LYS A 140 -10.21 -17.41 13.88
C LYS A 140 -10.32 -17.03 12.41
N LEU A 141 -9.38 -16.24 11.89
CA LEU A 141 -9.33 -15.87 10.49
C LEU A 141 -9.14 -17.10 9.59
N ILE A 142 -8.26 -18.05 9.94
CA ILE A 142 -8.07 -19.31 9.20
C ILE A 142 -9.40 -20.08 9.03
N LYS A 143 -10.27 -20.09 10.03
CA LYS A 143 -11.59 -20.75 9.92
C LYS A 143 -12.51 -20.03 8.92
N LEU A 144 -12.36 -18.72 8.78
CA LEU A 144 -13.12 -17.92 7.82
C LEU A 144 -12.58 -18.06 6.40
N THR A 145 -11.25 -18.12 6.23
CA THR A 145 -10.64 -18.24 4.89
C THR A 145 -11.04 -19.54 4.20
N LYS A 146 -11.20 -20.65 4.94
CA LYS A 146 -11.70 -21.93 4.40
C LYS A 146 -13.09 -21.86 3.75
N LYS A 147 -13.88 -20.83 4.05
CA LYS A 147 -15.21 -20.63 3.44
C LYS A 147 -15.14 -19.94 2.08
N LEU A 148 -13.97 -19.43 1.69
CA LEU A 148 -13.77 -18.67 0.45
C LEU A 148 -13.37 -19.56 -0.75
N GLY A 149 -13.26 -20.88 -0.53
CA GLY A 149 -12.69 -21.84 -1.49
C GLY A 149 -11.20 -22.03 -1.26
#